data_AF-A0A944TU83-F1
#
_entry.id   AF-A0A944TU83-F1
#
_cell.length_a   1.000
_cell.length_b   1.000
_cell.length_c   1.000
_cell.angle_alpha   90.00
_cell.angle_beta   90.00
_cell.angle_gamma   90.00
#
_symmetry.space_group_name_H-M   'P 1'
#
loop_
_entity.id
_entity.type
_entity.pdbx_description
1 polymer ?
#
loop_
_entity_poly.entity_id
_entity_poly.type
_entity_poly.pdbx_seq_one_letter_code
_entity_poly.pdbx_strand_id
1 'polypeptide(L)'
;MVYSTNKVIKESKDIMADLRKRKLITDAPFDESIEFLAFDIWHYFGRTAKHGAFMGGADFVQWHGNYELLLKMVELKELAKELKEKRH
;
A
#
# COMPACT_ATOMS: atom_id res chain seq x y z
N MET A 1 4.28 -16.50 -3.04
CA MET A 1 4.63 -15.09 -3.35
C MET A 1 3.42 -14.24 -3.72
N VAL A 2 2.58 -14.61 -4.70
CA VAL A 2 1.36 -13.83 -5.02
C VAL A 2 0.39 -13.71 -3.83
N TYR A 3 0.22 -14.77 -3.04
CA TYR A 3 -0.59 -14.74 -1.82
C TYR A 3 -0.10 -13.70 -0.80
N SER A 4 1.22 -13.65 -0.55
CA SER A 4 1.80 -12.66 0.39
C SER A 4 1.65 -11.23 -0.13
N THR A 5 1.83 -11.01 -1.44
CA THR A 5 1.53 -9.71 -2.09
C THR A 5 0.07 -9.31 -1.84
N ASN A 6 -0.88 -10.22 -2.04
CA ASN A 6 -2.31 -9.95 -1.83
C ASN A 6 -2.63 -9.63 -0.37
N LYS A 7 -1.98 -10.30 0.59
CA LYS A 7 -2.18 -10.03 2.02
C LYS A 7 -1.84 -8.59 2.37
N VAL A 8 -0.70 -8.08 1.90
CA VAL A 8 -0.27 -6.71 2.20
C VAL A 8 -1.13 -5.68 1.48
N ILE A 9 -1.53 -5.95 0.22
CA ILE A 9 -2.50 -5.09 -0.50
C ILE A 9 -3.81 -4.99 0.28
N LYS A 10 -4.31 -6.09 0.83
CA LYS A 10 -5.51 -6.08 1.66
C LYS A 10 -5.31 -5.25 2.93
N GLU A 11 -4.19 -5.44 3.62
CA GLU A 11 -3.85 -4.69 4.83
C GLU A 11 -3.80 -3.17 4.58
N SER A 12 -3.17 -2.73 3.50
CA SER A 12 -3.16 -1.31 3.09
C SER A 12 -4.57 -0.76 2.86
N LYS A 13 -5.44 -1.53 2.19
CA LYS A 13 -6.85 -1.14 1.97
C LYS A 13 -7.62 -1.04 3.28
N ASP A 14 -7.40 -1.97 4.21
CA ASP A 14 -8.07 -1.97 5.51
C ASP A 14 -7.66 -0.73 6.34
N ILE A 15 -6.38 -0.33 6.30
CA ILE A 15 -5.91 0.92 6.93
C ILE A 15 -6.58 2.14 6.30
N MET A 16 -6.60 2.25 4.97
CA MET A 16 -7.25 3.37 4.29
C MET A 16 -8.76 3.45 4.61
N ALA A 17 -9.43 2.30 4.71
CA ALA A 17 -10.84 2.24 5.09
C ALA A 17 -11.08 2.73 6.53
N ASP A 18 -10.20 2.36 7.48
CA ASP A 18 -10.26 2.85 8.86
C ASP A 18 -10.06 4.38 8.95
N LEU A 19 -9.10 4.92 8.21
CA LEU A 19 -8.86 6.37 8.16
C LEU A 19 -10.06 7.15 7.60
N ARG A 20 -10.65 6.67 6.50
CA ARG A 20 -11.87 7.27 5.91
C ARG A 20 -13.06 7.16 6.86
N LYS A 21 -13.27 5.99 7.48
CA LYS A 21 -14.35 5.78 8.46
C LYS A 21 -14.28 6.74 9.64
N ARG A 22 -13.05 7.07 10.09
CA ARG A 22 -12.79 8.03 11.17
C ARG A 22 -12.73 9.48 10.70
N LYS A 23 -12.93 9.76 9.41
CA LYS A 23 -12.80 11.10 8.80
C LYS A 23 -11.43 11.76 9.08
N LEU A 24 -10.39 10.93 9.12
CA LEU A 24 -9.01 11.39 9.34
C LEU A 24 -8.31 11.85 8.06
N ILE A 25 -8.87 11.47 6.90
CA ILE A 25 -8.49 11.97 5.58
C ILE A 25 -9.75 12.52 4.88
N THR A 26 -9.58 13.36 3.87
CA THR A 26 -10.71 13.93 3.12
C THR A 26 -11.32 12.93 2.12
N ASP A 27 -12.47 13.29 1.55
CA ASP A 27 -13.11 12.52 0.48
C ASP A 27 -12.56 12.88 -0.91
N ALA A 28 -11.76 13.94 -1.03
CA ALA A 28 -11.16 14.33 -2.30
C ALA A 28 -10.12 13.27 -2.70
N PRO A 29 -10.11 12.80 -3.95
CA PRO A 29 -9.16 11.78 -4.36
C PRO A 29 -7.78 12.39 -4.60
N PHE A 30 -6.76 11.74 -4.05
CA PHE A 30 -5.34 12.08 -4.24
C PHE A 30 -4.98 13.51 -3.80
N ASP A 31 -5.62 14.02 -2.76
CA ASP A 31 -5.24 15.29 -2.14
C ASP A 31 -4.24 15.10 -0.98
N GLU A 32 -4.16 13.89 -0.42
CA GLU A 32 -3.27 13.54 0.67
C GLU A 32 -2.22 12.48 0.26
N SER A 33 -0.98 12.63 0.75
CA SER A 33 0.17 11.79 0.36
C SER A 33 -0.04 10.29 0.64
N ILE A 34 -0.80 9.96 1.70
CA ILE A 34 -1.09 8.58 2.07
C ILE A 34 -1.92 7.84 0.99
N GLU A 35 -2.70 8.55 0.19
CA GLU A 35 -3.46 7.96 -0.91
C GLU A 35 -2.57 7.52 -2.07
N PHE A 36 -1.50 8.26 -2.33
CA PHE A 36 -0.48 7.86 -3.31
C PHE A 36 0.28 6.60 -2.85
N LEU A 37 0.63 6.51 -1.56
CA LEU A 37 1.27 5.30 -1.01
C LEU A 37 0.35 4.08 -1.13
N ALA A 38 -0.92 4.22 -0.79
CA ALA A 38 -1.90 3.16 -0.96
C ALA A 38 -2.00 2.73 -2.43
N PHE A 39 -2.00 3.69 -3.35
CA PHE A 39 -2.02 3.44 -4.79
C PHE A 39 -0.77 2.69 -5.27
N ASP A 40 0.42 3.09 -4.86
CA ASP A 40 1.67 2.41 -5.21
C ASP A 40 1.70 0.95 -4.76
N ILE A 41 1.19 0.67 -3.55
CA ILE A 41 1.13 -0.68 -2.98
C ILE A 41 0.28 -1.62 -3.85
N TRP A 42 -0.95 -1.23 -4.21
CA TRP A 42 -1.83 -2.14 -4.95
C TRP A 42 -1.64 -2.06 -6.46
N HIS A 43 -1.34 -0.89 -6.99
CA HIS A 43 -1.23 -0.65 -8.42
C HIS A 43 0.17 -0.92 -8.93
N TYR A 44 1.18 -0.17 -8.49
CA TYR A 44 2.51 -0.27 -9.10
C TYR A 44 3.22 -1.55 -8.65
N PHE A 45 3.64 -1.63 -7.39
CA PHE A 45 4.42 -2.75 -6.88
C PHE A 45 3.60 -4.04 -6.78
N GLY A 46 2.31 -3.89 -6.43
CA GLY A 46 1.37 -5.00 -6.41
C GLY A 46 1.18 -5.68 -7.78
N ARG A 47 1.11 -4.90 -8.87
CA ARG A 47 1.04 -5.47 -10.23
C ARG A 47 2.40 -5.97 -10.69
N THR A 48 3.49 -5.27 -10.41
CA THR A 48 4.85 -5.70 -10.76
C THR A 48 5.15 -7.08 -10.17
N ALA A 49 4.86 -7.30 -8.88
CA ALA A 49 5.07 -8.58 -8.23
C ALA A 49 4.22 -9.71 -8.84
N LYS A 50 2.95 -9.45 -9.15
CA LYS A 50 2.03 -10.46 -9.72
C LYS A 50 2.35 -10.79 -11.17
N HIS A 51 2.63 -9.76 -11.96
CA HIS A 51 2.98 -9.93 -13.37
C HIS A 51 4.35 -10.59 -13.51
N GLY A 52 5.34 -10.18 -12.70
CA GLY A 52 6.63 -10.86 -12.61
C GLY A 52 6.48 -12.34 -12.26
N ALA A 53 5.59 -12.68 -11.33
CA ALA A 53 5.33 -14.08 -11.00
C ALA A 53 4.71 -14.87 -12.17
N PHE A 54 3.81 -14.24 -12.93
CA PHE A 54 3.20 -14.84 -14.11
C PHE A 54 4.21 -15.05 -15.25
N MET A 55 5.13 -14.10 -15.45
CA MET A 55 6.15 -14.14 -16.51
C MET A 55 7.42 -14.91 -16.11
N GLY A 56 7.49 -15.47 -14.90
CA GLY A 56 8.67 -16.17 -14.39
C GLY A 56 9.86 -15.27 -14.01
N GLY A 57 9.63 -13.95 -13.85
CA GLY A 57 10.66 -12.98 -13.48
C GLY A 57 10.85 -12.86 -11.97
N ALA A 58 11.70 -13.71 -11.37
CA ALA A 58 11.92 -13.74 -9.91
C ALA A 58 12.39 -12.40 -9.32
N ASP A 59 13.21 -11.65 -10.07
CA ASP A 59 13.72 -10.33 -9.69
C ASP A 59 12.58 -9.29 -9.57
N PHE A 60 11.65 -9.29 -10.53
CA PHE A 60 10.44 -8.46 -10.49
C PHE A 60 9.46 -8.86 -9.38
N VAL A 61 9.45 -10.14 -8.98
CA VAL A 61 8.65 -10.57 -7.84
C VAL A 61 9.22 -10.04 -6.54
N GLN A 62 10.53 -10.07 -6.38
CA GLN A 62 11.19 -9.71 -5.12
C GLN A 62 11.59 -8.25 -5.10
N TRP A 63 12.69 -7.89 -5.78
CA TRP A 63 13.36 -6.60 -5.64
C TRP A 63 12.53 -5.45 -6.19
N HIS A 64 11.85 -5.62 -7.32
CA HIS A 64 10.99 -4.58 -7.91
C HIS A 64 9.51 -4.70 -7.53
N GLY A 65 9.16 -5.69 -6.72
CA GLY A 65 7.79 -6.02 -6.36
C GLY A 65 7.59 -6.02 -4.86
N ASN A 66 7.77 -7.18 -4.23
CA ASN A 66 7.45 -7.36 -2.82
C ASN A 66 8.33 -6.52 -1.86
N TYR A 67 9.60 -6.26 -2.20
CA TYR A 67 10.46 -5.41 -1.39
C TYR A 67 9.94 -3.97 -1.34
N GLU A 68 9.73 -3.36 -2.50
CA GLU A 68 9.17 -2.00 -2.61
C GLU A 68 7.79 -1.91 -1.97
N LEU A 69 6.96 -2.94 -2.18
CA LEU A 69 5.64 -3.02 -1.56
C LEU A 69 5.72 -3.01 -0.02
N LEU A 70 6.69 -3.72 0.57
CA LEU A 70 6.92 -3.71 2.01
C LEU A 70 7.41 -2.33 2.49
N LEU A 71 8.33 -1.70 1.75
CA LEU A 71 8.82 -0.36 2.06
C LEU A 71 7.67 0.65 2.10
N LYS A 72 6.79 0.64 1.08
CA LYS A 72 5.60 1.52 1.06
C LYS A 72 4.59 1.20 2.14
N MET A 73 4.47 -0.07 2.55
CA MET A 73 3.61 -0.43 3.68
C MET A 73 4.11 0.15 5.01
N VAL A 74 5.44 0.22 5.23
CA VAL A 74 6.02 0.86 6.41
C VAL A 74 5.73 2.37 6.40
N GLU A 75 5.98 3.04 5.27
CA GLU A 75 5.67 4.47 5.10
C GLU A 75 4.18 4.77 5.36
N LEU A 76 3.29 3.92 4.82
CA LEU A 76 1.84 4.07 5.00
C LEU A 76 1.42 3.88 6.46
N LYS A 77 2.03 2.94 7.20
CA LYS A 77 1.73 2.72 8.62
C LYS A 77 2.14 3.89 9.50
N GLU A 78 3.31 4.46 9.26
CA GLU A 78 3.78 5.63 10.00
C GLU A 78 2.89 6.85 9.74
N LEU A 79 2.57 7.15 8.48
CA LEU A 79 1.65 8.25 8.17
C LEU A 79 0.24 8.02 8.74
N ALA A 80 -0.27 6.79 8.68
CA ALA A 80 -1.56 6.46 9.29
C ALA A 80 -1.55 6.65 10.81
N LYS A 81 -0.43 6.36 11.47
CA LYS A 81 -0.24 6.61 12.90
C LYS A 81 -0.21 8.12 13.19
N GLU A 82 0.57 8.90 12.43
CA GLU A 82 0.61 10.36 12.59
C GLU A 82 -0.76 11.00 12.41
N LEU A 83 -1.53 10.58 11.40
CA LEU A 83 -2.89 11.09 11.16
C LEU A 83 -3.83 10.79 12.34
N LYS A 84 -3.66 9.62 12.95
CA LYS A 84 -4.42 9.23 14.15
C LYS A 84 -4.01 10.03 15.38
N GLU A 85 -2.75 10.42 15.52
CA GLU A 85 -2.26 11.21 16.65
C GLU A 85 -2.60 12.71 16.52
N LYS A 86 -2.48 13.30 15.32
CA LYS A 86 -2.71 14.74 15.09
C LYS A 86 -4.19 15.16 15.19
N ARG A 87 -5.13 14.25 14.96
CA ARG A 87 -6.58 14.53 14.95
C ARG A 87 -7.32 13.91 16.15
N HIS A 88 -6.59 13.54 17.19
CA HIS A 88 -7.11 13.07 18.48
C HIS A 88 -7.07 14.18 19.53
#